data_AF-A0A3D2ND81-F1
#
_entry.id   AF-A0A3D2ND81-F1
#
_cell.length_a   1.000
_cell.length_b   1.000
_cell.length_c   1.000
_cell.angle_alpha   90.00
_cell.angle_beta   90.00
_cell.angle_gamma   90.00
#
_symmetry.space_group_name_H-M   'P 1'
#
loop_
_entity.id
_entity.type
_entity.pdbx_description
1 polymer ?
#
loop_
_entity_poly.entity_id
_entity_poly.type
_entity_poly.pdbx_seq_one_letter_code
_entity_poly.pdbx_strand_id
1 'polypeptide(L)'
;MVDFLRFVLEVLGLVVAVDPSMMGGSAFAVAVLALAALTVALLAIAVHASTRGAAPHPTRRIELAAPLAQSDPDAAGHIRRRGPGQVTAAA
;
A
#
# COMPACT_ATOMS: atom_id res chain seq x y z
N MET A 1 -9.75 2.29 12.09
CA MET A 1 -11.08 1.65 12.25
C MET A 1 -12.17 2.68 12.53
N VAL A 2 -11.90 3.71 13.34
CA VAL A 2 -12.82 4.82 13.61
C VAL A 2 -13.21 5.59 12.34
N ASP A 3 -12.27 5.79 11.40
CA ASP A 3 -12.53 6.50 10.14
C ASP A 3 -13.50 5.76 9.22
N PHE A 4 -13.41 4.43 9.18
CA PHE A 4 -14.31 3.60 8.38
C PHE A 4 -15.73 3.59 8.95
N LEU A 5 -15.85 3.43 10.28
CA LEU A 5 -17.15 3.46 10.95
C LEU A 5 -17.83 4.83 10.77
N ARG A 6 -17.08 5.92 10.88
CA ARG A 6 -17.56 7.28 10.63
C ARG A 6 -18.03 7.47 9.19
N PHE A 7 -17.26 7.00 8.22
CA PHE A 7 -17.65 7.04 6.80
C PHE A 7 -18.95 6.27 6.55
N VAL A 8 -19.09 5.07 7.12
CA VAL A 8 -20.32 4.27 7.00
C VAL A 8 -21.53 5.00 7.61
N LEU A 9 -21.36 5.62 8.79
CA LEU A 9 -22.41 6.40 9.45
C LEU A 9 -22.82 7.64 8.66
N GLU A 10 -21.86 8.36 8.06
CA GLU A 10 -22.14 9.54 7.22
C GLU A 10 -22.91 9.15 5.95
N VAL A 11 -22.50 8.08 5.27
CA VAL A 11 -23.21 7.56 4.08
C VAL A 11 -24.62 7.09 4.46
N LEU A 12 -24.77 6.38 5.57
CA LEU A 12 -26.07 5.90 6.03
C LEU A 12 -27.00 7.06 6.42
N GLY A 13 -26.48 8.08 7.10
CA GLY A 13 -27.23 9.28 7.45
C GLY A 13 -27.72 10.04 6.21
N LEU A 14 -26.89 10.15 5.17
CA LEU A 14 -27.27 10.76 3.90
C LEU A 14 -28.41 9.98 3.22
N VAL A 15 -28.32 8.65 3.18
CA VAL A 15 -29.35 7.80 2.56
C VAL A 15 -30.69 7.92 3.30
N VAL A 16 -30.68 7.97 4.63
CA VAL A 16 -31.90 8.10 5.45
C VAL A 16 -32.52 9.49 5.36
N ALA A 17 -31.71 10.54 5.15
CA ALA A 17 -32.19 11.91 5.02
C ALA A 17 -32.89 12.19 3.67
N VAL A 18 -32.72 11.31 2.68
CA VAL A 18 -33.39 11.44 1.38
C VAL A 18 -34.82 10.91 1.50
N ASP A 19 -35.79 11.82 1.43
CA ASP A 19 -37.20 11.46 1.33
C ASP A 19 -37.52 11.01 -0.12
N PRO A 20 -37.84 9.72 -0.35
CA PRO A 20 -38.13 9.21 -1.68
C PRO A 20 -39.42 9.79 -2.27
N SER A 21 -40.29 10.42 -1.46
CA SER A 21 -41.49 11.09 -1.95
C SER A 21 -41.22 12.46 -2.58
N MET A 22 -40.10 13.10 -2.21
CA MET A 22 -39.65 14.38 -2.77
C MET A 22 -38.93 14.22 -4.11
N MET A 23 -38.53 13.00 -4.43
CA MET A 23 -37.74 12.64 -5.60
C MET A 23 -38.63 11.77 -6.50
N GLY A 24 -39.03 12.27 -7.68
CA GLY A 24 -39.86 11.48 -8.59
C GLY A 24 -39.27 10.08 -8.83
N GLY A 25 -40.10 9.04 -8.91
CA GLY A 25 -39.63 7.64 -8.84
C GLY A 25 -38.52 7.25 -9.83
N SER A 26 -38.45 7.90 -10.99
CA SER A 26 -37.35 7.74 -11.95
C SER A 26 -36.03 8.35 -11.46
N ALA A 27 -36.06 9.53 -10.84
CA ALA A 27 -34.88 10.18 -10.29
C ALA A 27 -34.31 9.39 -9.10
N PHE A 28 -35.17 8.85 -8.24
CA PHE A 28 -34.73 7.98 -7.14
C PHE A 28 -34.07 6.70 -7.67
N ALA A 29 -34.67 6.05 -8.67
CA ALA A 29 -34.08 4.85 -9.29
C ALA A 29 -32.70 5.14 -9.92
N VAL A 30 -32.55 6.29 -10.60
CA VAL A 30 -31.26 6.72 -11.15
C VAL A 30 -30.24 6.98 -10.05
N ALA A 31 -30.63 7.61 -8.94
CA ALA A 31 -29.73 7.88 -7.82
C ALA A 31 -29.24 6.58 -7.16
N VAL A 32 -30.14 5.61 -6.94
CA VAL A 32 -29.77 4.29 -6.41
C VAL A 32 -28.83 3.55 -7.36
N LEU A 33 -29.11 3.59 -8.67
CA LEU A 33 -28.26 2.96 -9.67
C LEU A 33 -26.87 3.61 -9.72
N ALA A 34 -26.80 4.94 -9.65
CA ALA A 34 -25.53 5.68 -9.61
C ALA A 34 -24.72 5.34 -8.36
N LEU A 35 -25.37 5.24 -7.21
CA LEU A 35 -24.74 4.84 -5.95
C LEU A 35 -24.20 3.41 -6.04
N ALA A 36 -24.97 2.47 -6.60
CA ALA A 36 -24.54 1.09 -6.82
C ALA A 36 -23.35 1.01 -7.79
N ALA A 37 -23.36 1.79 -8.87
CA ALA A 37 -22.23 1.85 -9.80
C ALA A 37 -20.96 2.41 -9.12
N LEU A 38 -21.11 3.46 -8.31
CA LEU A 38 -20.01 4.06 -7.56
C LEU A 38 -19.41 3.07 -6.54
N THR A 39 -20.23 2.34 -5.79
CA THR A 39 -19.74 1.35 -4.81
C THR A 39 -18.98 0.22 -5.49
N VAL A 40 -19.48 -0.28 -6.63
CA VAL A 40 -18.77 -1.30 -7.43
C VAL A 40 -17.44 -0.75 -7.95
N ALA A 41 -17.40 0.48 -8.46
CA ALA A 41 -16.17 1.10 -8.95
C ALA A 41 -15.12 1.26 -7.84
N LEU A 42 -15.53 1.74 -6.66
CA LEU A 42 -14.65 1.88 -5.50
C LEU A 42 -14.13 0.51 -5.02
N LEU A 43 -14.98 -0.51 -4.99
CA LEU A 43 -14.57 -1.87 -4.64
C LEU A 43 -13.54 -2.42 -5.64
N ALA A 44 -13.77 -2.22 -6.94
CA ALA A 44 -12.83 -2.64 -7.98
C ALA A 44 -11.46 -1.94 -7.83
N ILE A 45 -11.46 -0.63 -7.53
CA ILE A 45 -10.22 0.13 -7.27
C ILE A 45 -9.52 -0.41 -6.03
N ALA A 46 -10.25 -0.67 -4.93
CA ALA A 46 -9.68 -1.18 -3.69
C ALA A 46 -9.06 -2.57 -3.87
N VAL A 47 -9.77 -3.47 -4.55
CA VAL A 47 -9.26 -4.79 -4.93
C VAL A 47 -8.02 -4.65 -5.80
N HIS A 48 -8.06 -3.81 -6.84
CA HIS A 48 -6.91 -3.62 -7.72
C HIS A 48 -5.68 -3.03 -6.99
N ALA A 49 -5.89 -2.05 -6.11
CA ALA A 49 -4.84 -1.49 -5.27
C ALA A 49 -4.22 -2.54 -4.33
N SER A 50 -5.05 -3.43 -3.75
CA SER A 50 -4.55 -4.55 -2.93
C SER A 50 -3.67 -5.52 -3.74
N THR A 51 -3.97 -5.73 -5.02
CA THR A 51 -3.16 -6.61 -5.89
C THR A 51 -1.85 -5.97 -6.37
N ARG A 52 -1.72 -4.63 -6.30
CA ARG A 52 -0.44 -3.93 -6.58
C ARG A 52 0.53 -3.95 -5.40
N GLY A 53 0.13 -4.50 -4.25
CA GLY A 53 1.01 -4.72 -3.11
C GLY A 53 2.10 -5.72 -3.45
N ALA A 54 3.25 -5.21 -3.89
CA ALA A 54 4.50 -5.92 -4.13
C ALA A 54 4.34 -7.22 -4.91
N ALA A 55 4.22 -7.12 -6.24
CA ALA A 55 4.65 -8.22 -7.09
C ALA A 55 6.06 -8.65 -6.60
N PRO A 56 6.28 -9.93 -6.23
CA PRO A 56 7.56 -10.38 -5.75
C PRO A 56 8.61 -9.96 -6.78
N HIS A 57 9.60 -9.17 -6.34
CA HIS A 57 10.70 -8.79 -7.22
C HIS A 57 11.24 -10.09 -7.85
N PRO A 58 11.40 -10.19 -9.18
CA PRO A 58 11.71 -11.45 -9.85
C PRO A 58 12.98 -12.13 -9.31
N THR A 59 13.89 -11.35 -8.74
CA THR A 59 15.13 -11.76 -8.07
C THR A 59 14.98 -12.16 -6.59
N ARG A 60 13.79 -12.06 -5.99
CA ARG A 60 13.50 -12.52 -4.61
C ARG A 60 13.09 -13.99 -4.54
N ARG A 61 13.14 -14.71 -5.67
CA ARG A 61 13.00 -16.17 -5.76
C ARG A 61 14.35 -16.90 -5.73
N ILE A 62 15.38 -16.30 -5.12
CA ILE A 62 16.58 -17.04 -4.75
C ILE A 62 16.20 -17.82 -3.49
N GLU A 63 15.84 -19.09 -3.67
CA GLU A 63 15.73 -20.04 -2.57
C GLU A 63 17.11 -20.19 -1.94
N LEU A 64 17.42 -19.32 -0.99
CA LEU A 64 18.53 -19.54 -0.08
C LEU A 64 18.11 -20.65 0.88
N ALA A 65 18.37 -21.90 0.47
CA ALA A 65 18.14 -23.09 1.29
C ALA A 65 18.98 -23.09 2.58
N ALA A 66 19.94 -22.19 2.70
CA ALA A 66 20.74 -21.94 3.89
C ALA A 66 21.06 -20.44 4.04
N PRO A 67 21.20 -19.92 5.27
CA PRO A 67 21.69 -18.57 5.51
C PRO A 67 23.04 -18.35 4.83
N LEU A 68 23.17 -17.30 4.02
CA LEU A 68 24.47 -16.88 3.51
C LEU A 68 25.29 -16.30 4.66
N ALA A 69 26.38 -16.97 5.02
CA ALA A 69 27.39 -16.35 5.87
C ALA A 69 27.93 -15.10 5.15
N GLN A 70 27.89 -13.96 5.82
CA GLN A 70 28.55 -12.76 5.33
C GLN A 70 30.06 -13.03 5.30
N SER A 71 30.72 -12.65 4.20
CA SER A 71 32.18 -12.74 4.13
C SER A 71 32.82 -11.80 5.16
N ASP A 72 33.98 -12.18 5.67
CA ASP A 72 34.79 -11.32 6.53
C ASP A 72 35.23 -10.08 5.71
N PRO A 73 34.93 -8.84 6.17
CA PRO A 73 35.35 -7.62 5.47
C PRO A 73 36.88 -7.54 5.27
N ASP A 74 37.66 -8.27 6.07
CA ASP A 74 39.11 -8.32 5.98
C ASP A 74 39.66 -9.50 5.14
N ALA A 75 38.80 -10.35 4.57
CA ALA A 75 39.22 -11.49 3.75
C ALA A 75 40.08 -11.08 2.53
N ALA A 76 41.03 -11.94 2.18
CA ALA A 76 41.93 -11.71 1.06
C ALA A 76 41.14 -11.53 -0.25
N GLY A 77 41.43 -10.45 -0.99
CA GLY A 77 40.71 -10.07 -2.21
C GLY A 77 39.68 -8.96 -2.03
N HIS A 78 39.33 -8.59 -0.79
CA HIS A 78 38.56 -7.36 -0.56
C HIS A 78 39.43 -6.12 -0.68
N ILE A 79 38.93 -5.12 -1.41
CA ILE A 79 39.62 -3.83 -1.54
C ILE A 79 39.64 -3.16 -0.17
N ARG A 80 40.81 -3.15 0.46
CA ARG A 80 41.03 -2.35 1.67
C ARG A 80 41.09 -0.88 1.27
N ARG A 81 40.10 -0.11 1.70
CA ARG A 81 40.14 1.35 1.60
C ARG A 81 41.30 1.84 2.47
N ARG A 82 42.46 2.14 1.87
CA ARG A 82 43.54 2.85 2.57
C ARG A 82 43.02 4.24 2.91
N GLY A 83 42.63 4.44 4.16
CA GLY A 83 42.34 5.77 4.69
C GLY A 83 43.59 6.67 4.56
N PRO A 84 43.43 7.99 4.64
CA PRO A 84 44.58 8.89 4.68
C PRO A 84 45.50 8.48 5.83
N GLY A 85 46.80 8.29 5.55
CA GLY A 85 47.77 7.78 6.50
C GLY A 85 47.85 8.69 7.73
N GLN A 86 47.62 8.14 8.92
CA GLN A 86 47.84 8.88 10.15
C GLN A 86 49.35 9.07 10.31
N VAL A 87 49.81 10.30 10.10
CA VAL A 87 51.18 10.70 10.41
C VAL A 87 51.27 10.82 11.93
N THR A 88 51.91 9.85 12.58
CA THR A 88 52.31 9.99 13.99
C THR A 88 53.37 11.08 14.06
N ALA A 89 53.04 12.20 14.71
CA ALA A 89 54.01 13.25 15.01
C ALA A 89 55.10 12.67 15.94
N ALA A 90 56.36 12.86 15.58
CA ALA A 90 57.50 12.49 16.40
C ALA A 90 57.52 13.33 17.70
N ALA A 91 57.86 12.67 18.80
CA ALA A 91 57.90 13.21 20.17
C ALA A 91 59.02 14.24 20.37
#